data_AF-A0A142D6X2-F1
#
_entry.id   AF-A0A142D6X2-F1
#
_cell.length_a   1.000
_cell.length_b   1.000
_cell.length_c   1.000
_cell.angle_alpha   90.00
_cell.angle_beta   90.00
_cell.angle_gamma   90.00
#
_symmetry.space_group_name_H-M   'P 1'
#
loop_
_entity.id
_entity.type
_entity.pdbx_description
1 polymer ?
#
loop_
_entity_poly.entity_id
_entity_poly.type
_entity_poly.pdbx_seq_one_letter_code
_entity_poly.pdbx_strand_id
1 'polypeptide(L)'
;LGVDIDALLVSQPDTGEQALEICDALARSGAIDVMVVDSVAALTPKAEIEGEMGDSHMGLQARMLSQAMRKLTGNLKQSNCMCIFINQIRMKIGVMFGNPETTTGGNALKFYASVRLDIRRTGAIKEGDEVVGNETRIKVVKNK
;
A
#
# COMPACT_ATOMS: atom_id res chain seq x y z
N LEU A 1 -3.00 -20.14 -5.83
CA LEU A 1 -2.04 -19.50 -4.89
C LEU A 1 -2.01 -20.15 -3.50
N GLY A 2 -2.86 -21.14 -3.20
CA GLY A 2 -2.79 -21.87 -1.92
C GLY A 2 -3.34 -21.12 -0.70
N VAL A 3 -4.20 -20.11 -0.92
CA VAL A 3 -4.86 -19.36 0.15
C VAL A 3 -6.10 -20.12 0.61
N ASP A 4 -6.28 -20.25 1.93
CA ASP A 4 -7.53 -20.69 2.54
C ASP A 4 -8.53 -19.52 2.51
N ILE A 5 -9.53 -19.62 1.63
CA ILE A 5 -10.50 -18.56 1.40
C ILE A 5 -11.56 -18.48 2.51
N ASP A 6 -11.80 -19.56 3.24
CA ASP A 6 -12.83 -19.62 4.27
C ASP A 6 -12.32 -18.95 5.56
N ALA A 7 -11.00 -18.99 5.80
CA ALA A 7 -10.34 -18.33 6.92
C ALA A 7 -9.90 -16.89 6.61
N LEU A 8 -9.94 -16.45 5.35
CA LEU A 8 -9.47 -15.12 4.95
C LEU A 8 -10.50 -14.05 5.27
N LEU A 9 -10.17 -13.16 6.21
CA LEU A 9 -10.95 -11.94 6.45
C LEU A 9 -10.75 -10.95 5.30
N VAL A 10 -11.87 -10.51 4.71
CA VAL A 10 -11.89 -9.54 3.61
C VAL A 10 -12.72 -8.33 4.02
N SER A 11 -12.23 -7.14 3.69
CA SER A 11 -12.95 -5.88 3.88
C SER A 11 -12.83 -5.04 2.61
N GLN A 12 -13.95 -4.46 2.18
CA GLN A 12 -14.02 -3.50 1.08
C GLN A 12 -14.50 -2.16 1.65
N PRO A 13 -13.59 -1.32 2.15
CA PRO A 13 -13.95 -0.03 2.75
C PRO A 13 -14.35 0.98 1.67
N ASP A 14 -15.28 1.86 2.02
CA ASP A 14 -15.78 2.96 1.20
C ASP A 14 -14.76 4.10 1.12
N THR A 15 -14.02 4.37 2.21
CA THR A 15 -13.05 5.47 2.29
C THR A 15 -11.68 5.02 2.80
N GLY A 16 -10.66 5.83 2.49
CA GLY A 16 -9.30 5.62 2.99
C GLY A 16 -9.19 5.70 4.51
N GLU A 17 -9.96 6.59 5.15
CA GLU A 17 -10.01 6.68 6.61
C GLU A 17 -10.59 5.41 7.22
N GLN A 18 -11.74 4.93 6.69
CA GLN A 18 -12.37 3.71 7.16
C GLN A 18 -11.44 2.50 7.02
N ALA A 19 -10.76 2.38 5.88
CA ALA A 19 -9.78 1.32 5.64
C ALA A 19 -8.68 1.29 6.72
N LEU A 20 -8.13 2.46 7.05
CA LEU A 20 -7.05 2.59 8.03
C LEU A 20 -7.54 2.42 9.46
N GLU A 21 -8.78 2.80 9.78
CA GLU A 21 -9.42 2.51 11.07
C GLU A 21 -9.67 1.01 11.27
N ILE A 22 -10.09 0.30 10.23
CA ILE A 22 -10.23 -1.16 10.26
C ILE A 22 -8.86 -1.80 10.52
N CYS A 23 -7.81 -1.38 9.81
CA CYS A 23 -6.45 -1.87 10.05
C CYS A 23 -6.01 -1.64 11.51
N ASP A 24 -6.29 -0.46 12.06
CA ASP A 24 -5.92 -0.10 13.42
C ASP A 24 -6.72 -0.89 14.47
N ALA A 25 -8.01 -1.15 14.23
CA ALA A 25 -8.84 -2.00 15.07
C ALA A 25 -8.38 -3.45 15.06
N LEU A 26 -8.09 -4.02 13.88
CA LEU A 26 -7.55 -5.36 13.74
C LEU A 26 -6.18 -5.49 14.41
N ALA A 27 -5.30 -4.51 14.21
CA ALA A 27 -3.99 -4.48 14.85
C ALA A 27 -4.10 -4.43 16.38
N ARG A 28 -5.06 -3.68 16.95
CA ARG A 28 -5.30 -3.65 18.40
C ARG A 28 -5.90 -4.95 18.96
N SER A 29 -6.68 -5.68 18.16
CA SER A 29 -7.32 -6.91 18.62
C SER A 29 -6.31 -8.00 18.99
N GLY A 30 -5.11 -7.98 18.39
CA GLY A 30 -4.11 -9.03 18.55
C GLY A 30 -4.47 -10.36 17.89
N ALA A 31 -5.60 -10.43 17.17
CA ALA A 31 -6.10 -11.66 16.56
C ALA A 31 -5.58 -11.89 15.13
N ILE A 32 -4.84 -10.92 14.56
CA ILE A 32 -4.38 -10.96 13.18
C ILE A 32 -2.86 -10.92 13.13
N ASP A 33 -2.24 -11.96 12.57
CA ASP A 33 -0.79 -12.02 12.38
C ASP A 33 -0.32 -11.21 11.17
N VAL A 34 -1.09 -11.23 10.08
CA VAL A 34 -0.75 -10.55 8.82
C VAL A 34 -1.97 -9.86 8.22
N MET A 35 -1.80 -8.61 7.81
CA MET A 35 -2.81 -7.86 7.06
C MET A 35 -2.20 -7.23 5.80
N VAL A 36 -2.98 -7.16 4.73
CA VAL A 36 -2.58 -6.57 3.45
C VAL A 36 -3.57 -5.47 3.07
N VAL A 37 -3.03 -4.29 2.72
CA VAL A 37 -3.79 -3.16 2.19
C VAL A 37 -3.51 -3.02 0.70
N ASP A 38 -4.48 -3.39 -0.13
CA ASP A 38 -4.44 -3.30 -1.59
C ASP A 38 -5.48 -2.28 -2.09
N SER A 39 -5.10 -1.05 -2.44
CA SER A 39 -3.75 -0.46 -2.45
C SER A 39 -3.76 0.94 -1.84
N VAL A 40 -2.58 1.46 -1.48
CA VAL A 40 -2.40 2.84 -1.00
C VAL A 40 -2.96 3.87 -1.98
N ALA A 41 -2.87 3.61 -3.29
CA ALA A 41 -3.41 4.51 -4.31
C ALA A 41 -4.95 4.60 -4.27
N ALA A 42 -5.63 3.57 -3.77
CA ALA A 42 -7.08 3.50 -3.65
C ALA A 42 -7.60 3.96 -2.27
N LEU A 43 -6.72 4.38 -1.35
CA LEU A 43 -7.11 4.97 -0.08
C LEU A 43 -7.58 6.41 -0.31
N THR A 44 -8.73 6.58 -0.93
CA THR A 44 -9.31 7.88 -1.28
C THR A 44 -9.93 8.51 -0.03
N PRO A 45 -9.51 9.71 0.39
CA PRO A 45 -10.09 10.39 1.53
C PRO A 45 -11.58 10.65 1.33
N LYS A 46 -12.36 10.59 2.41
CA LYS A 46 -13.81 10.83 2.38
C LYS A 46 -14.19 12.13 1.67
N ALA A 47 -13.48 13.23 1.97
CA ALA A 47 -13.77 14.53 1.34
C ALA A 47 -13.52 14.54 -0.17
N GLU A 48 -12.62 13.70 -0.68
CA GLU A 48 -12.38 13.56 -2.12
C GLU A 48 -13.49 12.73 -2.79
N ILE A 49 -14.07 11.76 -2.08
CA ILE A 49 -15.21 10.96 -2.57
C ILE A 49 -16.50 11.79 -2.60
N GLU A 50 -16.71 12.63 -1.59
CA GLU A 50 -17.90 13.49 -1.47
C GLU A 50 -17.80 14.78 -2.31
N GLY A 51 -16.59 15.16 -2.74
CA GLY A 51 -16.34 16.34 -3.57
C GLY A 51 -16.65 16.11 -5.05
N GLU A 52 -16.57 17.19 -5.83
CA GLU A 52 -16.76 17.12 -7.28
C GLU A 52 -15.44 16.79 -8.01
N MET A 53 -15.57 16.19 -9.20
CA MET A 53 -14.40 15.95 -10.05
C MET A 53 -13.78 17.29 -10.47
N GLY A 54 -12.54 17.53 -10.03
CA GLY A 54 -11.82 18.78 -10.27
C GLY A 54 -11.57 19.60 -9.02
N ASP A 55 -12.21 19.25 -7.90
CA ASP A 55 -11.97 19.91 -6.62
C ASP A 55 -10.54 19.68 -6.12
N SER A 56 -9.93 20.76 -5.62
CA SER A 56 -8.55 20.75 -5.19
C SER A 56 -8.41 20.24 -3.76
N HIS A 57 -8.03 18.97 -3.62
CA HIS A 57 -7.75 18.30 -2.35
C HIS A 57 -6.25 18.10 -2.13
N MET A 58 -5.46 19.19 -2.24
CA MET A 58 -3.99 19.11 -2.23
C MET A 58 -3.43 18.40 -1.00
N GLY A 59 -2.81 17.23 -1.22
CA GLY A 59 -2.07 16.48 -0.19
C GLY A 59 -2.94 15.84 0.88
N LEU A 60 -4.26 15.76 0.69
CA LEU A 60 -5.18 15.21 1.69
C LEU A 60 -4.84 13.76 2.05
N GLN A 61 -4.68 12.91 1.04
CA GLN A 61 -4.27 11.51 1.21
C GLN A 61 -2.92 11.38 1.96
N ALA A 62 -1.94 12.23 1.64
CA ALA A 62 -0.63 12.20 2.29
C ALA A 62 -0.71 12.58 3.78
N ARG A 63 -1.60 13.52 4.14
CA ARG A 63 -1.84 13.90 5.55
C ARG A 63 -2.55 12.78 6.30
N MET A 64 -3.59 12.19 5.71
CA MET A 64 -4.31 11.04 6.26
C MET A 64 -3.35 9.88 6.56
N LEU A 65 -2.53 9.46 5.59
CA LEU A 65 -1.54 8.41 5.79
C LEU A 65 -0.52 8.76 6.87
N SER A 66 -0.05 10.01 6.93
CA SER A 66 0.89 10.45 7.98
C SER A 66 0.31 10.31 9.38
N GLN A 67 -0.99 10.61 9.55
CA GLN A 67 -1.70 10.45 10.82
C GLN A 67 -1.92 8.97 11.14
N ALA A 68 -2.39 8.19 10.17
CA ALA A 68 -2.65 6.77 10.35
C ALA A 68 -1.38 5.98 10.71
N MET A 69 -0.27 6.22 10.00
CA MET A 69 1.00 5.52 10.30
C MET A 69 1.51 5.80 11.72
N ARG A 70 1.29 7.02 12.24
CA ARG A 70 1.67 7.37 13.61
C ARG A 70 0.91 6.54 14.65
N LYS A 71 -0.38 6.27 14.42
CA LYS A 71 -1.22 5.42 15.28
C LYS A 71 -0.90 3.94 15.10
N LEU A 72 -0.93 3.49 13.84
CA LEU A 72 -0.87 2.07 13.47
C LEU A 72 0.46 1.42 13.87
N THR A 73 1.59 2.12 13.71
CA THR A 73 2.92 1.54 13.96
C THR A 73 3.09 1.05 15.40
N GLY A 74 2.56 1.78 16.39
CA GLY A 74 2.63 1.37 17.80
C GLY A 74 1.81 0.09 18.04
N ASN A 75 0.58 0.06 17.51
CA ASN A 75 -0.33 -1.07 17.68
C ASN A 75 0.22 -2.33 16.99
N LEU A 76 0.72 -2.23 15.76
CA LEU A 76 1.34 -3.34 15.04
C LEU A 76 2.52 -3.96 15.80
N LYS A 77 3.33 -3.12 16.45
CA LYS A 77 4.46 -3.61 17.24
C LYS A 77 4.00 -4.36 18.50
N GLN A 78 2.95 -3.87 19.17
CA GLN A 78 2.42 -4.48 20.38
C GLN A 78 1.71 -5.81 20.10
N SER A 79 0.97 -5.91 19.00
CA SER A 79 0.28 -7.14 18.59
C SER A 79 1.14 -8.11 17.77
N ASN A 80 2.38 -7.74 17.47
CA ASN A 80 3.25 -8.51 16.57
C ASN A 80 2.61 -8.81 15.21
N CYS A 81 1.81 -7.87 14.70
CA CYS A 81 1.12 -7.98 13.43
C CYS A 81 1.97 -7.39 12.29
N MET A 82 2.14 -8.13 11.20
CA MET A 82 2.75 -7.64 9.96
C MET A 82 1.71 -6.96 9.07
N CYS A 83 1.94 -5.69 8.74
CA CYS A 83 1.09 -4.95 7.81
C CYS A 83 1.83 -4.68 6.49
N ILE A 84 1.25 -5.14 5.38
CA ILE A 84 1.79 -5.00 4.03
C ILE A 84 0.95 -3.99 3.26
N PHE A 85 1.59 -2.94 2.75
CA PHE A 85 0.95 -1.97 1.87
C PHE A 85 1.38 -2.19 0.43
N ILE A 86 0.42 -2.46 -0.45
CA ILE A 86 0.64 -2.46 -1.91
C ILE A 86 0.50 -1.03 -2.40
N ASN A 87 1.43 -0.60 -3.24
CA ASN A 87 1.46 0.77 -3.75
C ASN A 87 1.83 0.77 -5.24
N GLN A 88 1.37 1.79 -5.94
CA GLN A 88 1.57 1.96 -7.37
C GLN A 88 2.66 2.99 -7.63
N ILE A 89 3.39 2.78 -8.71
CA ILE A 89 4.33 3.78 -9.23
C ILE A 89 3.54 4.86 -9.98
N ARG A 90 3.97 6.10 -9.80
CA ARG A 90 3.55 7.30 -10.55
C ARG A 90 4.80 8.04 -11.02
N MET A 91 4.63 8.91 -12.01
CA MET A 91 5.71 9.76 -12.51
C MET A 91 5.52 11.18 -12.01
N LYS A 92 6.54 11.77 -11.40
CA LYS A 92 6.51 13.16 -10.98
C LYS A 92 6.81 14.06 -12.18
N ILE A 93 5.86 14.91 -12.54
CA ILE A 93 6.02 15.90 -13.62
C ILE A 93 7.02 16.97 -13.18
N GLY A 94 7.89 17.42 -14.10
CA GLY A 94 8.82 18.52 -13.88
C GLY A 94 10.17 18.12 -13.25
N VAL A 95 10.46 16.82 -13.11
CA VAL A 95 11.79 16.36 -12.68
C VAL A 95 12.75 16.37 -13.87
N MET A 96 13.72 17.28 -13.86
CA MET A 96 14.74 17.38 -14.93
C MET A 96 15.96 16.47 -14.71
N PHE A 97 16.22 16.05 -13.47
CA PHE A 97 17.36 15.20 -13.09
C PHE A 97 16.95 14.16 -12.03
N GLY A 98 17.45 12.93 -12.16
CA GLY A 98 17.18 11.82 -11.23
C GLY A 98 16.03 10.91 -11.67
N ASN A 99 15.64 9.96 -10.80
CA ASN A 99 14.53 9.05 -11.07
C ASN A 99 13.17 9.79 -10.87
N PRO A 100 12.32 9.92 -11.92
CA PRO A 100 11.02 10.55 -11.81
C PRO A 100 9.95 9.68 -11.12
N GLU A 101 10.24 8.41 -10.86
CA GLU A 101 9.31 7.49 -10.19
C GLU A 101 9.05 7.91 -8.75
N THR A 102 7.77 7.95 -8.40
CA THR A 102 7.27 8.16 -7.05
C THR A 102 6.15 7.18 -6.74
N THR A 103 5.75 7.10 -5.48
CA THR A 103 4.60 6.30 -5.02
C THR A 103 3.52 7.21 -4.49
N THR A 104 2.26 6.77 -4.49
CA THR A 104 1.14 7.55 -3.94
C THR A 104 1.19 7.61 -2.40
N GLY A 105 0.39 8.49 -1.80
CA GLY A 105 0.27 8.57 -0.34
C GLY A 105 1.36 9.38 0.39
N GLY A 106 2.12 10.20 -0.32
CA GLY A 106 3.16 11.05 0.25
C GLY A 106 4.40 10.28 0.74
N ASN A 107 5.07 10.80 1.77
CA ASN A 107 6.34 10.24 2.24
C ASN A 107 6.24 9.39 3.51
N ALA A 108 5.12 9.44 4.25
CA ALA A 108 5.00 8.76 5.54
C ALA A 108 5.37 7.28 5.46
N LEU A 109 4.72 6.54 4.55
CA LEU A 109 4.96 5.12 4.38
C LEU A 109 6.44 4.79 4.10
N LYS A 110 7.16 5.66 3.37
CA LYS A 110 8.60 5.47 3.10
C LYS A 110 9.44 5.49 4.37
N PHE A 111 9.06 6.29 5.37
CA PHE A 111 9.77 6.39 6.65
C PHE A 111 9.36 5.28 7.63
N TYR A 112 8.05 5.02 7.74
CA TYR A 112 7.53 4.03 8.69
C TYR A 112 7.84 2.59 8.29
N ALA A 113 7.78 2.25 6.99
CA ALA A 113 8.06 0.90 6.52
C ALA A 113 9.46 0.42 6.95
N SER A 114 9.53 -0.77 7.54
CA SER A 114 10.82 -1.42 7.87
C SER A 114 11.50 -1.98 6.63
N VAL A 115 10.70 -2.58 5.73
CA VAL A 115 11.17 -3.10 4.44
C VAL A 115 10.38 -2.43 3.31
N ARG A 116 11.05 -2.15 2.20
CA ARG A 116 10.39 -1.75 0.95
C ARG A 116 10.91 -2.60 -0.20
N LEU A 117 9.98 -3.12 -0.99
CA LEU A 117 10.25 -3.97 -2.13
C LEU A 117 9.79 -3.26 -3.42
N ASP A 118 10.68 -3.18 -4.41
CA ASP A 118 10.36 -2.79 -5.78
C ASP A 118 10.28 -4.07 -6.62
N ILE A 119 9.07 -4.39 -7.09
CA ILE A 119 8.77 -5.59 -7.88
C ILE A 119 8.57 -5.19 -9.35
N ARG A 120 9.30 -5.86 -10.26
CA ARG A 120 9.21 -5.62 -11.69
C ARG A 120 9.18 -6.92 -12.47
N ARG A 121 8.31 -6.98 -13.48
CA ARG A 121 8.40 -7.98 -14.54
C ARG A 121 9.64 -7.68 -15.40
N THR A 122 10.53 -8.64 -15.55
CA THR A 122 11.75 -8.53 -16.37
C THR A 122 11.63 -9.28 -17.70
N GLY A 123 10.70 -10.22 -17.79
CA GLY A 123 10.54 -11.06 -18.97
C GLY A 123 9.27 -11.90 -18.94
N ALA A 124 9.14 -12.76 -19.95
CA ALA A 124 8.08 -13.75 -20.06
C ALA A 124 8.70 -15.15 -19.95
N ILE A 125 8.05 -16.05 -19.22
CA ILE A 125 8.37 -17.47 -19.22
C ILE A 125 7.54 -18.09 -20.34
N LYS A 126 8.19 -18.83 -21.24
CA LYS A 126 7.54 -19.42 -22.41
C LYS A 126 7.70 -20.93 -22.46
N GLU A 127 6.64 -21.62 -22.90
CA GLU A 127 6.66 -23.02 -23.32
C GLU A 127 6.32 -23.06 -24.81
N GLY A 128 7.34 -23.25 -25.66
CA GLY A 128 7.19 -23.05 -27.10
C GLY A 128 6.82 -21.59 -27.42
N ASP A 129 5.68 -21.40 -28.09
CA ASP A 129 5.14 -20.08 -28.43
C ASP A 129 4.21 -19.50 -27.36
N GLU A 130 3.81 -20.30 -26.36
CA GLU A 130 2.87 -19.87 -25.32
C GLU A 130 3.58 -19.18 -24.15
N VAL A 131 3.07 -18.02 -23.73
CA VAL A 131 3.53 -17.33 -22.51
C VAL A 131 2.80 -17.90 -21.31
N VAL A 132 3.50 -18.73 -20.54
CA VAL A 132 2.94 -19.41 -19.36
C VAL A 132 3.19 -18.65 -18.04
N GLY A 133 4.03 -17.62 -18.07
CA GLY A 133 4.33 -16.86 -16.85
C GLY A 133 5.17 -15.61 -17.05
N ASN A 134 5.50 -14.98 -15.92
CA ASN A 134 6.28 -13.75 -15.88
C ASN A 134 7.58 -13.96 -15.10
N GLU A 135 8.70 -13.65 -15.73
CA GLU A 135 9.95 -13.52 -15.00
C GLU A 135 9.92 -12.22 -14.19
N THR A 136 10.19 -12.32 -12.90
CA THR A 136 9.98 -11.21 -11.95
C THR A 136 11.23 -11.00 -11.11
N ARG A 137 11.64 -9.74 -10.97
CA ARG A 137 12.73 -9.30 -10.09
C ARG A 137 12.15 -8.48 -8.95
N ILE A 138 12.60 -8.79 -7.73
CA ILE A 138 12.29 -8.00 -6.54
C ILE A 138 13.59 -7.38 -6.02
N LYS A 139 13.61 -6.06 -5.85
CA LYS A 139 14.71 -5.32 -5.25
C LYS A 139 14.29 -4.82 -3.88
N VAL A 140 15.10 -5.10 -2.85
CA VAL A 140 14.95 -4.48 -1.53
C VAL A 140 15.49 -3.06 -1.61
N VAL A 141 14.59 -2.07 -1.64
CA VAL A 141 14.96 -0.64 -1.74
C VAL A 141 15.05 0.05 -0.38
N LYS A 142 14.59 -0.62 0.68
CA LYS A 142 14.80 -0.24 2.08
C LYS A 142 14.82 -1.49 2.95
N ASN A 143 15.76 -1.54 3.89
CA ASN A 143 15.85 -2.55 4.95
C ASN A 143 16.30 -1.85 6.24
N LYS A 144 15.68 -2.14 7.38
CA LYS A 144 16.03 -1.58 8.70
C LYS A 144 16.85 -2.59 9.50
#